data_AF-A0A9D9K3H0-F1
#
_entry.id   AF-A0A9D9K3H0-F1
#
_cell.length_a   1.000
_cell.length_b   1.000
_cell.length_c   1.000
_cell.angle_alpha   90.00
_cell.angle_beta   90.00
_cell.angle_gamma   90.00
#
_symmetry.space_group_name_H-M   'P 1'
#
loop_
_entity.id
_entity.type
_entity.pdbx_description
1 polymer ?
#
loop_
_entity_poly.entity_id
_entity_poly.type
_entity_poly.pdbx_seq_one_letter_code
_entity_poly.pdbx_strand_id
1 'polypeptide(L)' 'MSNPSSEDAAMLRLLECWMPLVQELNQTERWGDDSAALERLICLAAPVLAAVDHVQSARAILMVYHAIARKEPL' A
#
# COMPACT_ATOMS: atom_id res chain seq x y z
N MET A 1 4.67 24.82 14.65
CA MET A 1 5.24 23.63 13.99
C MET A 1 4.56 22.43 14.62
N SER A 2 3.57 21.86 13.94
CA SER A 2 2.92 20.65 14.43
C SER A 2 3.90 19.50 14.22
N ASN A 3 4.35 18.87 15.30
CA ASN A 3 5.07 17.61 15.17
C ASN A 3 4.14 16.62 14.45
N PRO A 4 4.62 15.89 13.42
CA PRO A 4 3.84 14.79 12.86
C PRO A 4 3.51 13.84 14.02
N SER A 5 2.25 13.42 14.15
CA SER A 5 1.89 12.44 15.16
C SER A 5 2.68 11.16 14.86
N SER A 6 2.98 10.35 15.88
CA SER A 6 3.75 9.10 15.66
C SER A 6 3.09 8.19 14.62
N GLU A 7 1.77 8.28 14.44
CA GLU A 7 1.01 7.61 13.37
C GLU A 7 1.33 8.14 11.97
N ASP A 8 1.47 9.46 11.77
CA ASP A 8 1.83 10.05 10.47
C ASP A 8 3.24 9.61 10.03
N ALA A 9 4.18 9.58 10.98
CA ALA A 9 5.54 9.13 10.72
C ALA A 9 5.61 7.62 10.41
N ALA A 10 4.78 6.80 11.06
CA ALA A 10 4.68 5.37 10.79
C ALA A 10 4.08 5.10 9.40
N MET A 11 3.04 5.85 9.02
CA MET A 11 2.41 5.74 7.71
C MET A 11 3.38 6.13 6.59
N LEU A 12 4.12 7.23 6.76
CA LEU A 12 5.14 7.65 5.79
C LEU A 12 6.19 6.57 5.56
N ARG A 13 6.68 5.92 6.63
CA ARG A 13 7.63 4.81 6.49
C ARG A 13 7.05 3.61 5.78
N LEU A 14 5.78 3.28 6.03
CA LEU A 14 5.09 2.21 5.31
C LEU A 14 4.96 2.53 3.82
N LEU A 15 4.59 3.76 3.48
CA LEU A 15 4.54 4.23 2.10
C LEU A 15 5.92 4.13 1.46
N GLU A 16 6.97 4.70 2.05
CA GLU A 16 8.33 4.65 1.52
C GLU A 16 8.84 3.20 1.34
N CYS A 17 8.49 2.30 2.27
CA CYS A 17 8.90 0.90 2.23
C CYS A 17 8.18 0.09 1.14
N TRP A 18 6.87 0.26 1.01
CA TRP A 18 6.03 -0.59 0.14
C TRP A 18 5.71 0.03 -1.22
N MET A 19 5.95 1.34 -1.41
CA MET A 19 5.71 2.02 -2.68
C MET A 19 6.44 1.38 -3.87
N PRO A 20 7.74 1.01 -3.77
CA PRO A 20 8.43 0.38 -4.91
C PRO A 20 7.78 -0.95 -5.32
N LEU A 21 7.33 -1.74 -4.34
CA LEU A 21 6.67 -3.03 -4.59
C LEU A 21 5.30 -2.84 -5.26
N VAL A 22 4.51 -1.89 -4.78
CA VAL A 22 3.20 -1.57 -5.35
C VAL A 22 3.33 -1.02 -6.77
N GLN A 23 4.34 -0.18 -7.04
CA GLN A 23 4.60 0.31 -8.39
C GLN A 23 5.01 -0.82 -9.35
N GLU A 24 5.85 -1.75 -8.90
CA GLU A 24 6.21 -2.94 -9.67
C GLU A 24 4.98 -3.79 -9.99
N LEU A 25 4.10 -4.00 -9.00
CA LEU A 25 2.84 -4.72 -9.20
C LEU A 25 1.90 -4.02 -10.19
N ASN A 26 1.73 -2.71 -10.06
CA ASN A 26 0.91 -1.91 -10.97
C ASN A 26 1.37 -2.07 -12.43
N GLN A 27 2.70 -2.10 -12.67
CA GLN A 27 3.26 -2.32 -14.00
C GLN A 27 3.11 -3.78 -14.46
N THR A 28 3.44 -4.74 -13.60
CA THR A 28 3.45 -6.18 -13.92
C THR A 28 2.04 -6.69 -14.22
N GLU A 29 1.10 -6.33 -13.36
CA GLU A 29 -0.30 -6.75 -13.44
C GLU A 29 -1.17 -5.80 -14.28
N ARG A 30 -0.56 -4.72 -14.80
CA ARG A 30 -1.20 -3.69 -15.63
C ARG A 30 -2.48 -3.12 -14.99
N TRP A 31 -2.43 -2.79 -13.70
CA TRP A 31 -3.59 -2.23 -12.99
C TRP A 31 -4.01 -0.88 -13.58
N GLY A 32 -3.02 -0.07 -14.00
CA GLY A 32 -3.27 1.24 -14.60
C GLY A 32 -3.57 2.32 -13.56
N ASP A 33 -3.23 2.08 -12.31
CA ASP A 33 -3.47 2.98 -11.20
C ASP A 33 -2.45 4.13 -11.18
N ASP A 34 -2.88 5.31 -10.72
CA ASP A 34 -2.00 6.45 -10.48
C ASP A 34 -1.34 6.39 -9.09
N SER A 35 -0.38 7.28 -8.83
CA SER A 35 0.32 7.33 -7.54
C SER A 35 -0.65 7.44 -6.36
N ALA A 36 -1.70 8.25 -6.48
CA ALA A 36 -2.66 8.46 -5.40
C ALA A 36 -3.48 7.19 -5.09
N ALA A 37 -3.86 6.43 -6.11
CA ALA A 37 -4.54 5.14 -5.96
C ALA A 37 -3.61 4.10 -5.29
N LEU A 38 -2.33 4.08 -5.67
CA LEU A 38 -1.32 3.21 -5.07
C LEU A 38 -1.06 3.57 -3.59
N GLU A 39 -0.97 4.86 -3.27
CA GLU A 39 -0.85 5.34 -1.88
C GLU A 39 -2.07 4.93 -1.05
N ARG A 40 -3.29 5.09 -1.59
CA ARG A 40 -4.51 4.63 -0.92
C ARG A 40 -4.51 3.13 -0.68
N LEU A 41 -4.05 2.33 -1.64
CA LEU A 41 -3.94 0.89 -1.48
C LEU A 41 -3.03 0.52 -0.30
N ILE A 42 -1.87 1.18 -0.18
CA ILE A 42 -0.95 0.98 0.94
C ILE A 42 -1.59 1.42 2.24
N CYS A 43 -2.27 2.57 2.29
CA CYS A 43 -2.98 3.04 3.48
C CYS A 43 -4.10 2.08 3.92
N LEU A 44 -4.84 1.49 2.98
CA LEU A 44 -5.88 0.49 3.26
C LEU A 44 -5.28 -0.80 3.81
N ALA A 45 -4.14 -1.23 3.28
CA ALA A 45 -3.43 -2.42 3.71
C ALA A 45 -2.49 -2.20 4.91
N ALA A 46 -2.29 -0.93 5.33
CA ALA A 46 -1.34 -0.52 6.36
C ALA A 46 -1.38 -1.35 7.66
N PRO A 47 -2.55 -1.65 8.28
CA PRO A 47 -2.58 -2.43 9.51
C PRO A 47 -2.05 -3.86 9.33
N VAL A 48 -2.18 -4.43 8.14
CA VAL A 48 -1.69 -5.78 7.83
C VAL A 48 -0.24 -5.73 7.38
N LEU A 49 0.13 -4.76 6.54
CA LEU A 49 1.50 -4.55 6.06
C LEU A 49 2.48 -4.22 7.19
N ALA A 50 2.03 -3.54 8.24
CA ALA A 50 2.85 -3.22 9.41
C ALA A 50 3.31 -4.47 10.19
N ALA A 51 2.61 -5.60 10.05
CA ALA A 51 2.94 -6.86 10.73
C ALA A 51 3.72 -7.84 9.83
N VAL A 52 4.13 -7.41 8.63
CA VAL A 52 4.72 -8.30 7.62
C VAL A 52 6.23 -8.08 7.52
N ASP A 53 6.99 -9.14 7.75
CA ASP A 53 8.45 -9.16 7.63
C ASP A 53 8.96 -9.68 6.27
N HIS A 54 8.04 -10.06 5.38
CA HIS A 54 8.38 -10.74 4.12
C HIS A 54 7.69 -10.13 2.90
N VAL A 55 8.49 -9.82 1.88
CA VAL A 55 8.04 -9.19 0.63
C VAL A 55 6.97 -10.01 -0.10
N GLN A 56 7.07 -11.35 -0.09
CA GLN A 56 6.08 -12.21 -0.75
C GLN A 56 4.70 -12.14 -0.07
N SER A 57 4.67 -12.07 1.25
CA SER A 57 3.43 -11.89 2.01
C SER A 57 2.82 -10.51 1.72
N ALA A 58 3.65 -9.46 1.69
CA ALA A 58 3.21 -8.12 1.34
C ALA A 58 2.62 -8.07 -0.08
N ARG A 59 3.26 -8.74 -1.05
CA ARG A 59 2.76 -8.87 -2.43
C ARG A 59 1.36 -9.48 -2.47
N ALA A 60 1.15 -10.59 -1.75
CA ALA A 60 -0.15 -11.26 -1.70
C ALA A 60 -1.22 -10.36 -1.06
N ILE A 61 -0.89 -9.67 0.04
CA ILE A 61 -1.80 -8.73 0.72
C ILE A 61 -2.21 -7.61 -0.24
N LEU A 62 -1.25 -6.97 -0.91
CA LEU A 62 -1.50 -5.88 -1.84
C LEU A 62 -2.40 -6.32 -3.00
N MET A 63 -2.18 -7.52 -3.55
CA MET A 63 -3.05 -8.08 -4.61
C MET A 63 -4.48 -8.31 -4.13
N VAL A 64 -4.66 -8.84 -2.91
CA VAL A 64 -6.00 -9.06 -2.32
C VAL A 64 -6.72 -7.74 -2.10
N TYR A 65 -6.03 -6.76 -1.49
CA TYR A 65 -6.62 -5.44 -1.24
C TYR A 65 -6.95 -4.69 -2.53
N HIS A 66 -6.11 -4.78 -3.56
CA HIS A 66 -6.42 -4.22 -4.88
C HIS A 66 -7.67 -4.88 -5.48
N ALA A 67 -7.79 -6.22 -5.40
CA ALA A 67 -8.96 -6.93 -5.90
C ALA A 67 -10.26 -6.56 -5.15
N ILE A 68 -10.18 -6.30 -3.84
CA ILE A 68 -11.31 -5.83 -3.04
C ILE A 68 -11.69 -4.40 -3.44
N ALA A 69 -10.73 -3.49 -3.51
CA ALA A 69 -10.94 -2.09 -3.89
C ALA A 69 -11.54 -1.93 -5.30
N ARG A 70 -11.28 -2.88 -6.20
CA ARG A 70 -11.87 -2.91 -7.55
C ARG A 70 -13.29 -3.48 -7.60
N LYS A 71 -13.67 -4.34 -6.65
CA LYS A 71 -15.01 -4.95 -6.59
C LYS A 71 -16.02 -4.05 -5.89
N GLU A 72 -15.57 -3.30 -4.90
CA GLU A 72 -16.36 -2.28 -4.21
C GLU A 72 -15.69 -0.93 -4.46
N PRO A 73 -16.10 -0.20 -5.52
CA PRO A 73 -15.66 1.18 -5.67
C PRO A 73 -16.25 1.97 -4.49
N LEU A 74 -15.40 2.27 -3.51
CA LEU A 74 -15.68 3.21 -2.42
C LEU A 74 -16.06 4.58 -2.97
#